data_AF-A0A3M8P3N7-F1
#
_entry.id   AF-A0A3M8P3N7-F1
#
_cell.length_a   1.000
_cell.length_b   1.000
_cell.length_c   1.000
_cell.angle_alpha   90.00
_cell.angle_beta   90.00
_cell.angle_gamma   90.00
#
_symmetry.space_group_name_H-M   'P 1'
#
loop_
_entity.id
_entity.type
_entity.pdbx_description
1 polymer ?
#
loop_
_entity_poly.entity_id
_entity_poly.type
_entity_poly.pdbx_seq_one_letter_code
_entity_poly.pdbx_strand_id
1 'polypeptide(L)' 'LQNGVRINTVSPNVLVESLEKYGSFFKGFNAVPAAKAANAYLKSVEGAQTGQVYRVY' A
#
# COMPACT_ATOMS: atom_id res chain seq x y z
N LEU A 1 15.68 -12.25 -7.14
CA LEU A 1 15.32 -12.56 -8.55
C LEU A 1 16.61 -12.66 -9.34
N GLN A 2 16.59 -13.24 -10.55
CA GLN A 2 17.76 -13.15 -11.43
C GLN A 2 18.11 -11.68 -11.70
N ASN A 3 19.39 -11.40 -11.93
CA ASN A 3 19.91 -10.09 -12.36
C ASN A 3 19.71 -8.91 -11.40
N GLY A 4 19.65 -9.15 -10.09
CA GLY A 4 19.56 -8.07 -9.09
C GLY A 4 18.21 -7.35 -9.02
N VAL A 5 17.19 -7.85 -9.73
CA VAL A 5 15.83 -7.29 -9.68
C VAL A 5 15.23 -7.49 -8.29
N ARG A 6 14.54 -6.46 -7.80
CA ARG A 6 13.81 -6.46 -6.53
C ARG A 6 12.32 -6.46 -6.78
N ILE A 7 11.57 -7.10 -5.89
CA ILE A 7 10.11 -7.13 -5.93
C ILE A 7 9.56 -7.00 -4.51
N ASN A 8 8.54 -6.18 -4.34
CA ASN A 8 7.80 -6.07 -3.08
C ASN A 8 6.31 -5.84 -3.41
N THR A 9 5.47 -5.90 -2.38
CA THR A 9 4.03 -5.64 -2.48
C THR A 9 3.61 -4.55 -1.50
N VAL A 10 2.59 -3.77 -1.88
CA VAL A 10 1.95 -2.77 -1.02
C VAL A 10 0.52 -3.20 -0.80
N SER A 11 0.15 -3.38 0.47
CA SER A 11 -1.17 -3.84 0.91
C SER A 11 -1.82 -2.75 1.79
N PRO A 12 -2.51 -1.78 1.18
CA PRO A 12 -3.20 -0.74 1.94
C PRO A 12 -4.55 -1.22 2.48
N ASN A 13 -5.05 -0.53 3.49
CA ASN A 13 -6.47 -0.57 3.86
C ASN A 13 -7.32 0.17 2.79
N VAL A 14 -8.65 0.19 2.95
CA VAL A 14 -9.54 1.00 2.12
C VAL A 14 -9.06 2.46 2.08
N LEU A 15 -9.02 3.04 0.88
CA LEU A 15 -8.55 4.41 0.69
C LEU A 15 -9.65 5.43 1.02
N VAL A 16 -9.28 6.53 1.66
CA VAL A 16 -10.20 7.64 1.98
C VAL A 16 -10.88 8.16 0.71
N GLU A 17 -10.11 8.34 -0.36
CA GLU A 17 -10.55 8.85 -1.66
C GLU A 17 -11.53 7.90 -2.37
N SER A 18 -11.57 6.63 -1.95
CA SER A 18 -12.42 5.60 -2.52
C SER A 18 -13.65 5.29 -1.65
N LEU A 19 -13.83 5.98 -0.52
CA LEU A 19 -14.93 5.72 0.42
C LEU A 19 -16.31 6.04 -0.16
N GLU A 20 -16.42 7.02 -1.05
CA GLU A 20 -17.70 7.32 -1.72
C GLU A 20 -18.27 6.09 -2.42
N LYS A 21 -17.38 5.32 -3.09
CA LYS A 21 -17.77 4.14 -3.86
C LYS A 21 -17.82 2.86 -3.03
N TYR A 22 -16.88 2.67 -2.11
CA TYR A 22 -16.71 1.39 -1.41
C TYR A 22 -16.97 1.43 0.09
N GLY A 23 -17.21 2.60 0.69
CA GLY A 23 -17.30 2.76 2.14
C GLY A 23 -18.37 1.88 2.81
N SER A 24 -19.46 1.57 2.10
CA SER A 24 -20.51 0.67 2.59
C SER A 24 -20.02 -0.76 2.89
N PHE A 25 -18.97 -1.23 2.22
CA PHE A 25 -18.36 -2.56 2.43
C PHE A 25 -17.36 -2.57 3.60
N PHE A 26 -16.87 -1.40 4.02
CA PHE A 26 -15.77 -1.25 4.99
C PHE A 26 -16.20 -0.49 6.25
N LYS A 27 -17.44 -0.72 6.73
CA LYS A 27 -17.94 -0.10 7.97
C LYS A 27 -17.07 -0.50 9.17
N GLY A 28 -16.62 0.48 9.95
CA GLY A 28 -15.76 0.26 11.11
C GLY A 28 -14.26 0.12 10.80
N PHE A 29 -13.84 0.23 9.53
CA PHE A 29 -12.43 0.27 9.17
C PHE A 29 -11.89 1.70 9.25
N ASN A 30 -10.63 1.83 9.68
CA ASN A 30 -9.89 3.09 9.60
C ASN A 30 -9.30 3.23 8.20
N ALA A 31 -9.96 4.01 7.34
CA ALA A 31 -9.47 4.27 5.99
C ALA A 31 -8.12 5.00 6.02
N VAL A 32 -7.28 4.73 5.02
CA VAL A 32 -5.97 5.36 4.88
C VAL A 32 -5.95 6.33 3.70
N PRO A 33 -5.32 7.51 3.80
CA PRO A 33 -5.14 8.38 2.64
C PRO A 33 -4.27 7.70 1.57
N ALA A 34 -4.61 7.85 0.28
CA ALA A 34 -3.83 7.30 -0.82
C ALA A 34 -2.36 7.75 -0.78
N ALA A 35 -2.10 8.98 -0.35
CA ALA A 35 -0.75 9.51 -0.16
C ALA A 35 0.08 8.70 0.85
N LYS A 36 -0.53 8.15 1.91
CA LYS A 36 0.16 7.27 2.87
C LYS A 36 0.54 5.95 2.22
N ALA A 37 -0.34 5.39 1.39
CA ALA A 37 -0.03 4.18 0.61
C ALA A 37 1.07 4.43 -0.43
N ALA A 38 1.09 5.60 -1.07
CA ALA A 38 2.13 6.00 -2.03
C ALA A 38 3.54 6.00 -1.42
N ASN A 39 3.69 6.40 -0.15
CA ASN A 39 4.98 6.33 0.55
C ASN A 39 5.53 4.90 0.66
N ALA A 40 4.67 3.87 0.70
CA ALA A 40 5.12 2.48 0.70
C ALA A 40 5.65 2.04 -0.68
N TYR A 41 5.07 2.57 -1.77
CA TYR A 41 5.65 2.41 -3.10
C TYR A 41 7.01 3.11 -3.19
N LEU A 42 7.11 4.35 -2.72
CA LEU A 42 8.37 5.10 -2.70
C LEU A 42 9.45 4.34 -1.91
N LYS A 43 9.11 3.83 -0.72
CA LYS A 43 10.00 2.96 0.08
C LYS A 43 10.46 1.73 -0.69
N SER A 44 9.58 1.14 -1.51
CA SER A 44 9.92 -0.03 -2.32
C SER A 44 10.91 0.30 -3.43
N VAL A 45 10.70 1.41 -4.13
CA VAL A 45 11.51 1.83 -5.27
C VAL A 45 12.87 2.34 -4.80
N GLU A 46 12.88 3.30 -3.88
CA GLU A 46 14.09 3.98 -3.39
C GLU A 46 14.88 3.15 -2.38
N GLY A 47 14.21 2.24 -1.66
CA GLY A 47 14.86 1.35 -0.70
C GLY A 47 15.55 0.16 -1.37
N ALA A 48 16.38 -0.57 -0.63
CA ALA A 48 17.08 -1.76 -1.12
C ALA A 48 16.36 -3.09 -0.81
N GLN A 49 15.15 -3.04 -0.25
CA GLN A 49 14.43 -4.22 0.22
C GLN A 49 13.80 -5.02 -0.94
N THR A 50 13.66 -6.33 -0.74
CA THR A 50 13.00 -7.28 -1.66
C THR A 50 12.24 -8.35 -0.87
N GLY A 51 11.21 -8.94 -1.47
CA GLY A 51 10.35 -9.96 -0.87
C GLY A 51 9.43 -9.44 0.24
N GLN A 52 9.20 -8.13 0.33
CA GLN A 52 8.44 -7.53 1.43
C GLN A 52 6.95 -7.37 1.11
N VAL A 53 6.15 -7.35 2.19
CA VAL A 53 4.75 -6.94 2.19
C VAL A 53 4.61 -5.68 3.05
N TYR A 54 4.49 -4.53 2.41
CA TYR A 54 4.27 -3.25 3.09
C TYR A 54 2.78 -3.07 3.39
N ARG A 55 2.40 -3.39 4.63
CA ARG A 55 1.05 -3.19 5.13
C ARG A 55 0.85 -1.74 5.55
N VAL A 56 -0.17 -1.08 5.00
CA VAL A 56 -0.51 0.32 5.29
C VAL A 56 -1.94 0.36 5.82
N TYR A 57 -2.07 0.23 7.14
CA TYR A 57 -3.36 0.27 7.85
C TYR A 57 -3.51 1.54 8.69
#